data_AF-A0A959CEP2-F1
#
_entry.id   AF-A0A959CEP2-F1
#
_cell.length_a   1.000
_cell.length_b   1.000
_cell.length_c   1.000
_cell.angle_alpha   90.00
_cell.angle_beta   90.00
_cell.angle_gamma   90.00
#
_symmetry.space_group_name_H-M   'P 1'
#
loop_
_entity.id
_entity.type
_entity.pdbx_description
1 polymer ?
#
loop_
_entity_poly.entity_id
_entity_poly.type
_entity_poly.pdbx_seq_one_letter_code
_entity_poly.pdbx_strand_id
1 'polypeptide(L)'
;MQNAQTAYIETIEGLLQENEVDKALEALFELDNKTQAGIRQDVLMISGNYRQASKMFQQGMMDFNQFSQQTARVRFGLLEMMKTIPRKIELNAKIKNLDAFQFSIPDDARLEKIIGVENNLLKINWLEKALIASKSVCRVVCADGNLGTGFLTKEGYIFTNNHVLSSADVAKTAKLEFNYEVGADGKTKSRITYDLDSSDYKTSTPDKLDFARVKVKDRSDAPLSQWGFVEFDPEAVPSVNEG
;
A
#
# COMPACT_ATOMS: atom_id res chain seq x y z
N MET A 1 -21.12 10.89 20.23
CA MET A 1 -20.78 11.22 18.84
C MET A 1 -19.54 12.08 18.89
N GLN A 2 -18.40 11.55 18.47
CA GLN A 2 -17.16 12.33 18.38
C GLN A 2 -17.37 13.38 17.28
N ASN A 3 -17.07 14.64 17.57
CA ASN A 3 -17.27 15.73 16.62
C ASN A 3 -16.36 15.48 15.40
N ALA A 4 -16.88 15.52 14.18
CA ALA A 4 -16.12 15.15 12.97
C ALA A 4 -14.83 15.99 12.78
N GLN A 5 -14.81 17.20 13.34
CA GLN A 5 -13.62 18.05 13.44
C GLN A 5 -12.53 17.44 14.34
N THR A 6 -12.91 16.88 15.48
CA THR A 6 -12.01 16.22 16.42
C THR A 6 -11.39 14.99 15.78
N ALA A 7 -12.20 14.15 15.11
CA ALA A 7 -11.70 12.98 14.39
C ALA A 7 -10.69 13.35 13.29
N TYR A 8 -10.95 14.43 12.53
CA TYR A 8 -10.02 14.89 11.50
C TYR A 8 -8.69 15.39 12.06
N ILE A 9 -8.72 16.10 13.20
CA ILE A 9 -7.51 16.56 13.88
C ILE A 9 -6.71 15.37 14.43
N GLU A 10 -7.38 14.41 15.09
CA GLU A 10 -6.76 13.17 15.58
C GLU A 10 -6.10 12.37 14.44
N THR A 11 -6.69 12.33 13.25
CA THR A 11 -6.08 11.70 12.07
C THR A 11 -4.78 12.39 11.66
N ILE A 12 -4.74 13.72 11.62
CA ILE A 12 -3.52 14.46 11.29
C ILE A 12 -2.44 14.22 12.36
N GLU A 13 -2.83 14.16 13.63
CA GLU A 13 -1.90 13.80 14.72
C GLU A 13 -1.33 12.40 14.51
N GLY A 14 -2.16 11.43 14.11
CA GLY A 14 -1.74 10.08 13.74
C GLY A 14 -0.70 10.08 12.62
N LEU A 15 -0.95 10.77 11.51
CA LEU A 15 0.01 10.90 10.40
C LEU A 15 1.34 11.49 10.87
N LEU A 16 1.30 12.52 11.72
CA LEU A 16 2.51 13.10 12.30
C LEU A 16 3.19 12.14 13.27
N GLN A 17 2.48 11.29 14.02
CA GLN A 17 3.09 10.28 14.90
C GLN A 17 3.79 9.18 14.10
N GLU A 18 3.23 8.79 12.96
CA GLU A 18 3.77 7.76 12.10
C GLU A 18 4.86 8.26 11.12
N ASN A 19 5.26 9.53 11.21
CA ASN A 19 6.29 10.15 10.36
C ASN A 19 5.85 10.41 8.91
N GLU A 20 4.55 10.48 8.66
CA GLU A 20 3.94 10.79 7.36
C GLU A 20 3.73 12.29 7.17
N VAL A 21 4.85 13.02 7.17
CA VAL A 21 4.81 14.49 7.15
C VAL A 21 4.19 15.03 5.87
N ASP A 22 4.41 14.42 4.70
CA ASP A 22 3.81 14.88 3.44
C ASP A 22 2.28 14.77 3.44
N LYS A 23 1.73 13.63 3.89
CA LYS A 23 0.28 13.42 4.04
C LYS A 23 -0.32 14.37 5.08
N ALA A 24 0.37 14.58 6.20
CA ALA A 24 -0.07 15.52 7.22
C ALA A 24 -0.13 16.97 6.70
N LEU A 25 0.84 17.40 5.88
CA LEU A 25 0.83 18.73 5.26
C LEU A 25 -0.34 18.90 4.29
N GLU A 26 -0.63 17.89 3.46
CA GLU A 26 -1.79 17.91 2.56
C GLU A 26 -3.10 18.04 3.35
N ALA A 27 -3.28 17.22 4.38
CA ALA A 27 -4.46 17.24 5.23
C ALA A 27 -4.64 18.58 5.97
N LEU A 28 -3.54 19.21 6.41
CA LEU A 28 -3.55 20.54 7.05
C LEU A 28 -3.93 21.66 6.07
N PHE A 29 -3.44 21.63 4.82
CA PHE A 29 -3.85 22.62 3.81
C PHE A 29 -5.32 22.47 3.44
N GLU A 30 -5.83 21.26 3.38
CA GLU A 30 -7.25 21.04 3.13
C GLU A 30 -8.12 21.48 4.31
N LEU A 31 -7.68 21.23 5.54
CA LEU A 31 -8.34 21.76 6.73
C LEU A 31 -8.49 23.26 6.63
N ASP A 32 -7.41 23.97 6.29
CA ASP A 32 -7.41 25.41 6.13
C ASP A 32 -8.35 25.87 5.03
N ASN A 33 -8.35 25.21 3.87
CA ASN A 33 -9.26 25.55 2.77
C ASN A 33 -10.74 25.41 3.15
N LYS A 34 -11.09 24.38 3.94
CA LYS A 34 -12.48 24.11 4.36
C LYS A 34 -12.92 24.99 5.52
N THR A 35 -12.08 25.14 6.52
CA THR A 35 -12.43 25.84 7.78
C THR A 35 -12.07 27.32 7.75
N GLN A 36 -11.23 27.73 6.81
CA GLN A 36 -10.62 29.05 6.75
C GLN A 36 -9.96 29.42 8.09
N ALA A 37 -9.30 28.45 8.72
CA ALA A 37 -8.64 28.59 10.03
C ALA A 37 -7.48 29.61 10.01
N GLY A 38 -6.95 29.94 8.84
CA GLY A 38 -5.82 30.87 8.68
C GLY A 38 -4.50 30.24 9.12
N ILE A 39 -4.31 28.95 8.90
CA ILE A 39 -3.12 28.19 9.35
C ILE A 39 -2.09 27.97 8.24
N ARG A 40 -2.43 28.27 6.98
CA ARG A 40 -1.56 28.00 5.83
C ARG A 40 -0.17 28.62 5.92
N GLN A 41 -0.05 29.85 6.42
CA GLN A 41 1.24 30.52 6.57
C GLN A 41 2.10 29.86 7.66
N ASP A 42 1.49 29.46 8.77
CA ASP A 42 2.17 28.75 9.86
C ASP A 42 2.69 27.39 9.37
N VAL A 43 1.86 26.63 8.65
CA VAL A 43 2.23 25.34 8.05
C VAL A 43 3.44 25.51 7.13
N LEU A 44 3.40 26.49 6.21
CA LEU A 44 4.51 26.76 5.28
C LEU A 44 5.80 27.18 6.00
N MET A 45 5.68 27.97 7.08
CA MET A 45 6.83 28.39 7.87
C MET A 45 7.48 27.20 8.57
N ILE A 46 6.69 26.29 9.13
CA ILE A 46 7.18 25.10 9.84
C ILE A 46 7.76 24.08 8.83
N SER A 47 7.14 23.91 7.67
CA SER A 47 7.49 22.87 6.70
C SER A 47 8.44 23.33 5.59
N GLY A 48 8.86 24.59 5.57
CA GLY A 48 9.50 25.23 4.41
C GLY A 48 10.72 24.48 3.87
N ASN A 49 11.55 23.95 4.78
CA ASN A 49 12.77 23.23 4.40
C ASN A 49 12.58 21.71 4.27
N TYR A 50 11.42 21.18 4.70
CA TYR A 50 11.19 19.73 4.77
C TYR A 50 11.24 19.06 3.38
N ARG A 51 10.56 19.64 2.38
CA ARG A 51 10.54 19.07 1.02
C ARG A 51 11.92 19.03 0.38
N GLN A 52 12.73 20.07 0.62
CA GLN A 52 14.11 20.10 0.15
C GLN A 52 14.95 19.03 0.84
N ALA A 53 14.83 18.90 2.16
CA ALA A 53 15.52 17.89 2.95
C ALA A 53 15.17 16.46 2.52
N SER A 54 13.88 16.19 2.30
CA SER A 54 13.38 14.91 1.79
C SER A 54 14.00 14.57 0.44
N LYS A 55 14.04 15.53 -0.49
CA LYS A 55 14.69 15.36 -1.79
C LYS A 55 16.20 15.12 -1.67
N MET A 56 16.90 15.87 -0.81
CA MET A 56 18.34 15.70 -0.59
C MET A 56 18.65 14.33 0.01
N PHE A 57 17.82 13.84 0.95
CA PHE A 57 17.95 12.51 1.52
C PHE A 57 17.73 11.40 0.49
N GLN A 58 16.65 11.50 -0.32
CA GLN A 58 16.37 10.56 -1.41
C GLN A 58 17.49 10.51 -2.45
N GLN A 59 18.20 11.63 -2.67
CA GLN A 59 19.32 11.73 -3.60
C GLN A 59 20.67 11.32 -2.98
N GLY A 60 20.69 10.86 -1.71
CA GLY A 60 21.92 10.51 -1.00
C GLY A 60 22.82 11.71 -0.66
N MET A 61 22.30 12.94 -0.77
CA MET A 61 23.02 14.19 -0.49
C MET A 61 22.89 14.65 0.97
N MET A 62 22.10 13.93 1.78
CA MET A 62 21.90 14.18 3.21
C MET A 62 21.95 12.85 3.97
N ASP A 63 22.61 12.84 5.12
CA ASP A 63 22.65 11.64 5.96
C ASP A 63 21.34 11.44 6.75
N PHE A 64 21.11 10.20 7.19
CA PHE A 64 19.90 9.82 7.90
C PHE A 64 19.71 10.58 9.23
N ASN A 65 20.79 10.85 9.98
CA ASN A 65 20.68 11.54 11.26
C ASN A 65 20.26 13.01 11.05
N GLN A 66 20.83 13.68 10.06
CA GLN A 66 20.45 15.03 9.66
C GLN A 66 18.99 15.08 9.19
N PHE A 67 18.58 14.14 8.34
CA PHE A 67 17.20 14.07 7.86
C PHE A 67 16.20 13.78 8.99
N SER A 68 16.54 12.86 9.89
CA SER A 68 15.74 12.50 11.07
C SER A 68 15.57 13.69 12.01
N GLN A 69 16.65 14.44 12.29
CA GLN A 69 16.58 15.65 13.12
C GLN A 69 15.70 16.74 12.50
N GLN A 70 15.79 16.96 11.18
CA GLN A 70 14.94 17.93 10.50
C GLN A 70 13.47 17.50 10.50
N THR A 71 13.20 16.23 10.27
CA THR A 71 11.85 15.66 10.30
C THR A 71 11.24 15.77 11.69
N ALA A 72 11.99 15.46 12.75
CA ALA A 72 11.55 15.60 14.13
C ALA A 72 11.19 17.06 14.49
N ARG A 73 11.97 18.04 14.03
CA ARG A 73 11.69 19.47 14.23
C ARG A 73 10.39 19.90 13.55
N VAL A 74 10.18 19.48 12.31
CA VAL A 74 8.97 19.79 11.54
C VAL A 74 7.76 19.17 12.22
N ARG A 75 7.83 17.89 12.59
CA ARG A 75 6.76 17.18 13.30
C ARG A 75 6.39 17.85 14.61
N PHE A 76 7.39 18.19 15.43
CA PHE A 76 7.16 18.91 16.68
C PHE A 76 6.48 20.27 16.44
N GLY A 77 6.98 21.06 15.49
CA GLY A 77 6.38 22.35 15.15
C GLY A 77 4.93 22.23 14.69
N LEU A 78 4.61 21.24 13.85
CA LEU A 78 3.25 21.00 13.38
C LEU A 78 2.33 20.56 14.52
N LEU A 79 2.79 19.65 15.40
CA LEU A 79 2.02 19.22 16.57
C LEU A 79 1.73 20.39 17.54
N GLU A 80 2.72 21.25 17.81
CA GLU A 80 2.50 22.42 18.66
C GLU A 80 1.52 23.42 18.02
N MET A 81 1.63 23.65 16.71
CA MET A 81 0.68 24.49 15.97
C MET A 81 -0.73 23.89 16.01
N MET A 82 -0.87 22.56 15.87
CA MET A 82 -2.14 21.87 15.84
C MET A 82 -2.98 22.07 17.11
N LYS A 83 -2.34 22.17 18.27
CA LYS A 83 -3.01 22.49 19.54
C LYS A 83 -3.79 23.81 19.49
N THR A 84 -3.42 24.72 18.60
CA THR A 84 -4.06 26.04 18.44
C THR A 84 -5.21 26.05 17.42
N ILE A 85 -5.30 25.03 16.57
CA ILE A 85 -6.26 24.96 15.45
C ILE A 85 -7.72 25.00 15.91
N PRO A 86 -8.17 24.19 16.90
CA PRO A 86 -9.57 24.19 17.32
C PRO A 86 -10.06 25.59 17.68
N ARG A 87 -9.25 26.32 18.45
CA ARG A 87 -9.54 27.70 18.86
C ARG A 87 -9.58 28.67 17.69
N LYS A 88 -8.68 28.54 16.69
CA LYS A 88 -8.69 29.38 15.48
C LYS A 88 -9.95 29.14 14.64
N ILE A 89 -10.38 27.88 14.50
CA ILE A 89 -11.62 27.52 13.80
C ILE A 89 -12.83 28.15 14.50
N GLU A 90 -12.95 28.00 15.82
CA GLU A 90 -14.04 28.57 16.60
C GLU A 90 -14.11 30.11 16.51
N LEU A 91 -12.96 30.77 16.60
CA LEU A 91 -12.88 32.23 16.48
C LEU A 91 -13.28 32.70 15.08
N ASN A 92 -12.78 32.06 14.04
CA ASN A 92 -13.09 32.44 12.66
C ASN A 92 -14.55 32.19 12.30
N ALA A 93 -15.16 31.12 12.84
CA ALA A 93 -16.60 30.87 12.68
C ALA A 93 -17.44 32.00 13.33
N LYS A 94 -17.09 32.43 14.54
CA LYS A 94 -17.77 33.53 15.26
C LYS A 94 -17.62 34.87 14.55
N ILE A 95 -16.44 35.17 14.00
CA ILE A 95 -16.16 36.44 13.29
C ILE A 95 -16.97 36.55 11.99
N LYS A 96 -17.22 35.43 11.31
CA LYS A 96 -17.85 35.43 9.98
C LYS A 96 -19.38 35.41 9.99
N ASN A 97 -20.04 35.46 11.16
CA ASN A 97 -21.51 35.32 11.29
C ASN A 97 -22.05 34.13 10.46
N LEU A 98 -21.28 33.05 10.38
CA LEU A 98 -21.75 31.79 9.84
C LEU A 98 -22.53 31.15 10.98
N ASP A 99 -23.86 31.34 10.97
CA ASP A 99 -24.76 30.68 11.89
C ASP A 99 -24.41 29.19 12.00
N ALA A 100 -24.37 28.72 13.24
CA ALA A 100 -24.13 27.33 13.57
C ALA A 100 -25.05 26.42 12.74
N PHE A 101 -24.52 25.28 12.30
CA PHE A 101 -25.17 24.22 11.50
C PHE A 101 -25.07 24.33 9.98
N GLN A 102 -23.88 24.01 9.45
CA GLN A 102 -23.67 22.70 8.80
C GLN A 102 -22.17 22.55 8.52
N PHE A 103 -21.44 21.95 9.46
CA PHE A 103 -20.18 21.31 9.10
C PHE A 103 -20.53 20.00 8.40
N SER A 104 -21.07 20.08 7.19
CA SER A 104 -21.09 18.93 6.28
C SER A 104 -19.68 18.82 5.71
N ILE A 105 -18.83 18.03 6.36
CA ILE A 105 -17.67 17.52 5.64
C ILE A 105 -18.24 16.73 4.45
N PRO A 106 -17.94 17.07 3.18
CA PRO A 106 -18.50 16.34 2.06
C PRO A 106 -17.93 14.92 2.05
N ASP A 107 -18.83 13.94 1.96
CA ASP A 107 -18.69 12.49 1.81
C ASP A 107 -17.48 11.86 2.50
N ASP A 108 -17.75 10.87 3.35
CA ASP A 108 -16.73 9.93 3.86
C ASP A 108 -15.75 9.50 2.75
N ALA A 109 -16.22 9.37 1.50
CA ALA A 109 -15.43 9.10 0.29
C ALA A 109 -14.30 10.11 -0.06
N ARG A 110 -14.41 11.39 0.33
CA ARG A 110 -13.35 12.40 0.08
C ARG A 110 -12.41 12.57 1.26
N LEU A 111 -12.92 12.40 2.47
CA LEU A 111 -12.08 12.16 3.65
C LEU A 111 -11.19 10.94 3.38
N GLU A 112 -11.77 9.81 3.01
CA GLU A 112 -11.08 8.61 2.52
C GLU A 112 -10.05 8.89 1.42
N LYS A 113 -10.30 9.85 0.52
CA LYS A 113 -9.37 10.19 -0.56
C LYS A 113 -8.10 10.92 -0.08
N ILE A 114 -8.21 11.71 0.98
CA ILE A 114 -7.08 12.47 1.57
C ILE A 114 -6.37 11.62 2.61
N ILE A 115 -7.15 10.84 3.36
CA ILE A 115 -6.70 9.94 4.42
C ILE A 115 -6.07 8.68 3.80
N GLY A 116 -6.42 8.35 2.55
CA GLY A 116 -6.30 6.99 2.03
C GLY A 116 -7.31 6.11 2.76
N VAL A 117 -8.07 5.30 2.03
CA VAL A 117 -8.86 4.20 2.63
C VAL A 117 -7.94 3.19 3.35
N GLU A 118 -6.63 3.33 3.22
CA GLU A 118 -5.68 2.50 3.94
C GLU A 118 -4.58 3.34 4.58
N ASN A 119 -4.13 2.88 5.74
CA ASN A 119 -2.80 3.12 6.27
C ASN A 119 -1.78 2.86 5.16
N ASN A 120 -1.50 3.85 4.33
CA ASN A 120 -0.53 3.73 3.25
C ASN A 120 0.91 3.95 3.78
N LEU A 121 1.07 3.90 5.11
CA LEU A 121 2.23 3.28 5.72
C LEU A 121 1.93 1.80 5.85
N LEU A 122 2.45 1.07 4.89
CA LEU A 122 2.81 -0.30 5.08
C LEU A 122 3.79 -0.31 6.26
N LYS A 123 3.27 -0.55 7.47
CA LYS A 123 4.09 -0.77 8.67
C LYS A 123 5.21 -1.73 8.28
N ILE A 124 6.38 -1.69 8.91
CA ILE A 124 7.45 -2.67 8.61
C ILE A 124 6.88 -4.11 8.60
N ASN A 125 5.92 -4.40 9.47
CA ASN A 125 5.15 -5.64 9.48
C ASN A 125 4.41 -5.97 8.17
N TRP A 126 3.85 -4.99 7.44
CA TRP A 126 3.31 -5.21 6.10
C TRP A 126 4.42 -5.52 5.09
N LEU A 127 5.56 -4.83 5.12
CA LEU A 127 6.69 -5.16 4.25
C LEU A 127 7.23 -6.58 4.55
N GLU A 128 7.28 -6.95 5.82
CA GLU A 128 7.62 -8.31 6.25
C GLU A 128 6.58 -9.32 5.76
N LYS A 129 5.28 -9.03 5.90
CA LYS A 129 4.19 -9.88 5.39
C LYS A 129 4.21 -9.99 3.86
N ALA A 130 4.45 -8.88 3.15
CA ALA A 130 4.56 -8.83 1.70
C ALA A 130 5.80 -9.60 1.22
N LEU A 131 6.93 -9.51 1.95
CA LEU A 131 8.13 -10.30 1.67
C LEU A 131 7.94 -11.78 1.97
N ILE A 132 7.11 -12.13 2.96
CA ILE A 132 6.73 -13.53 3.22
C ILE A 132 5.79 -14.03 2.12
N ALA A 133 4.79 -13.24 1.74
CA ALA A 133 3.84 -13.59 0.69
C ALA A 133 4.50 -13.67 -0.69
N SER A 134 5.48 -12.81 -0.99
CA SER A 134 6.19 -12.78 -2.26
C SER A 134 6.96 -14.08 -2.55
N LYS A 135 7.36 -14.83 -1.52
CA LYS A 135 8.00 -16.14 -1.67
C LYS A 135 7.09 -17.16 -2.36
N SER A 136 5.78 -17.02 -2.19
CA SER A 136 4.78 -17.90 -2.81
C SER A 136 4.48 -17.51 -4.27
N VAL A 137 5.00 -16.37 -4.74
CA VAL A 137 4.83 -15.88 -6.10
C VAL A 137 5.89 -16.50 -7.01
N CYS A 138 5.47 -16.97 -8.18
CA CYS A 138 6.34 -17.55 -9.19
C CYS A 138 6.08 -16.97 -10.57
N ARG A 139 7.08 -17.09 -11.43
CA ARG A 139 6.93 -16.85 -12.86
C ARG A 139 6.43 -18.11 -13.54
N VAL A 140 5.36 -17.99 -14.31
CA VAL A 140 4.84 -19.05 -15.18
C VAL A 140 5.50 -18.92 -16.55
N VAL A 141 6.12 -19.99 -17.02
CA VAL A 141 6.81 -20.07 -18.31
C VAL A 141 6.11 -21.12 -19.16
N CYS A 142 5.40 -20.68 -20.19
CA CYS A 142 4.70 -21.56 -21.12
C CYS A 142 5.65 -21.98 -22.26
N ALA A 143 5.40 -23.15 -22.86
CA ALA A 143 6.24 -23.71 -23.90
C ALA A 143 6.23 -22.89 -25.21
N ASP A 144 5.17 -22.10 -25.44
CA ASP A 144 5.03 -21.16 -26.55
C ASP A 144 5.79 -19.83 -26.33
N GLY A 145 6.48 -19.69 -25.20
CA GLY A 145 7.20 -18.47 -24.82
C GLY A 145 6.33 -17.45 -24.08
N ASN A 146 5.05 -17.73 -23.84
CA ASN A 146 4.20 -16.87 -23.03
C ASN A 146 4.69 -16.87 -21.57
N LEU A 147 4.58 -15.71 -20.93
CA LEU A 147 5.06 -15.48 -19.58
C LEU A 147 3.94 -14.90 -18.74
N GLY A 148 3.83 -15.39 -17.51
CA GLY A 148 2.87 -14.85 -16.55
C GLY A 148 3.40 -14.90 -15.14
N THR A 149 2.56 -14.44 -14.22
CA THR A 149 2.77 -14.53 -12.79
C THR A 149 1.71 -15.45 -12.20
N GLY A 150 2.10 -16.26 -11.23
CA GLY A 150 1.18 -17.07 -10.44
C GLY A 150 1.58 -17.05 -8.98
N PHE A 151 0.67 -17.47 -8.10
CA PHE A 151 0.92 -17.58 -6.67
C PHE A 151 0.46 -18.94 -6.14
N LEU A 152 1.24 -19.49 -5.21
CA LEU A 152 1.00 -20.78 -4.57
C LEU A 152 -0.05 -20.59 -3.47
N THR A 153 -1.03 -21.48 -3.45
CA THR A 153 -2.11 -21.54 -2.47
C THR A 153 -2.00 -22.82 -1.67
N LYS A 154 -2.79 -22.89 -0.59
CA LYS A 154 -2.83 -24.05 0.29
C LYS A 154 -3.03 -25.34 -0.51
N GLU A 155 -2.44 -26.44 -0.01
CA GLU A 155 -2.43 -27.75 -0.66
C GLU A 155 -1.63 -27.82 -1.96
N GLY A 156 -0.81 -26.82 -2.31
CA GLY A 156 0.11 -26.92 -3.45
C GLY A 156 -0.56 -26.67 -4.81
N TYR A 157 -1.56 -25.79 -4.85
CA TYR A 157 -2.19 -25.32 -6.08
C TYR A 157 -1.64 -23.97 -6.49
N ILE A 158 -1.36 -23.78 -7.78
CA ILE A 158 -1.04 -22.47 -8.35
C ILE A 158 -2.30 -21.83 -8.90
N PHE A 159 -2.45 -20.52 -8.66
CA PHE A 159 -3.40 -19.67 -9.38
C PHE A 159 -2.65 -18.69 -10.28
N THR A 160 -3.18 -18.48 -11.48
CA THR A 160 -2.72 -17.49 -12.47
C THR A 160 -3.89 -17.06 -13.34
N ASN A 161 -3.67 -16.21 -14.33
CA ASN A 161 -4.72 -15.81 -15.25
C ASN A 161 -5.01 -16.90 -16.29
N ASN A 162 -6.26 -17.04 -16.72
CA ASN A 162 -6.63 -18.00 -17.77
C ASN A 162 -5.93 -17.67 -19.10
N HIS A 163 -5.69 -16.39 -19.43
CA HIS A 163 -4.90 -16.05 -20.63
C HIS A 163 -3.42 -16.51 -20.57
N VAL A 164 -2.88 -16.80 -19.37
CA VAL A 164 -1.53 -17.38 -19.21
C VAL A 164 -1.58 -18.88 -19.41
N LEU A 165 -2.48 -19.57 -18.68
CA LEU A 165 -2.71 -21.01 -18.78
C LEU A 165 -4.11 -21.28 -19.32
N SER A 166 -4.26 -21.19 -20.63
CA SER A 166 -5.57 -21.23 -21.32
C SER A 166 -6.19 -22.61 -21.43
N SER A 167 -5.42 -23.67 -21.14
CA SER A 167 -5.90 -25.05 -21.17
C SER A 167 -5.03 -25.98 -20.32
N ALA A 168 -5.55 -27.17 -20.04
CA ALA A 168 -4.80 -28.25 -19.40
C ALA A 168 -3.57 -28.69 -20.21
N ASP A 169 -3.61 -28.59 -21.54
CA ASP A 169 -2.47 -28.95 -22.41
C ASP A 169 -1.33 -27.93 -22.30
N VAL A 170 -1.68 -26.64 -22.25
CA VAL A 170 -0.71 -25.57 -21.98
C VAL A 170 -0.12 -25.75 -20.59
N ALA A 171 -0.97 -25.97 -19.58
CA ALA A 171 -0.53 -26.21 -18.21
C ALA A 171 0.42 -27.41 -18.08
N LYS A 172 0.19 -28.49 -18.85
CA LYS A 172 1.04 -29.70 -18.81
C LYS A 172 2.49 -29.45 -19.23
N THR A 173 2.70 -28.48 -20.12
CA THR A 173 4.03 -28.15 -20.67
C THR A 173 4.64 -26.90 -20.05
N ALA A 174 3.85 -26.15 -19.28
CA ALA A 174 4.31 -24.98 -18.56
C ALA A 174 5.16 -25.33 -17.34
N LYS A 175 6.04 -24.41 -16.96
CA LYS A 175 6.93 -24.52 -15.81
C LYS A 175 6.74 -23.34 -14.86
N LEU A 176 6.88 -23.60 -13.57
CA LEU A 176 6.88 -22.56 -12.54
C LEU A 176 8.30 -22.28 -12.09
N GLU A 177 8.75 -21.03 -12.16
CA GLU A 177 10.04 -20.58 -11.63
C GLU A 177 9.84 -19.75 -10.36
N PHE A 178 10.28 -20.29 -9.22
CA PHE A 178 10.32 -19.57 -7.94
C PHE A 178 11.69 -18.92 -7.72
N ASN A 179 11.73 -17.91 -6.85
CA ASN A 179 12.93 -17.14 -6.50
C ASN A 179 13.54 -16.37 -7.69
N TYR A 180 12.69 -15.90 -8.60
CA TYR A 180 13.08 -14.97 -9.66
C TYR A 180 13.25 -13.56 -9.08
N GLU A 181 14.31 -13.35 -8.31
CA GLU A 181 14.70 -12.04 -7.81
C GLU A 181 15.98 -11.56 -8.51
N VAL A 182 15.99 -10.28 -8.88
CA VAL A 182 17.22 -9.57 -9.23
C VAL A 182 17.85 -9.13 -7.90
N GLY A 183 19.02 -9.66 -7.58
CA GLY A 183 19.76 -9.25 -6.38
C GLY A 183 20.10 -7.76 -6.42
N ALA A 184 20.42 -7.19 -5.26
CA ALA A 184 20.88 -5.79 -5.16
C ALA A 184 22.18 -5.51 -5.96
N ASP A 185 22.87 -6.57 -6.41
CA ASP A 185 24.04 -6.55 -7.28
C ASP A 185 23.70 -6.69 -8.78
N GLY A 186 22.42 -6.73 -9.15
CA GLY A 186 21.94 -6.89 -10.51
C GLY A 186 21.99 -8.33 -11.05
N LYS A 187 22.32 -9.34 -10.24
CA LYS A 187 22.40 -10.74 -10.68
C LYS A 187 21.12 -11.51 -10.37
N THR A 188 20.66 -12.32 -11.32
CA THR A 188 19.51 -13.22 -11.11
C THR A 188 19.89 -14.34 -10.14
N LYS A 189 19.13 -14.51 -9.05
CA LYS A 189 19.32 -15.64 -8.12
C LYS A 189 19.06 -17.00 -8.83
N SER A 190 19.59 -18.08 -8.23
CA SER A 190 19.30 -19.45 -8.68
C SER A 190 17.81 -19.73 -8.56
N ARG A 191 17.20 -20.17 -9.68
CA ARG A 191 15.76 -20.42 -9.79
C ARG A 191 15.47 -21.87 -9.47
N ILE A 192 14.35 -22.13 -8.80
CA ILE A 192 13.86 -23.50 -8.63
C ILE A 192 12.64 -23.67 -9.52
N THR A 193 12.69 -24.66 -10.39
CA THR A 193 11.65 -24.94 -11.38
C THR A 193 10.79 -26.12 -10.96
N TYR A 194 9.47 -25.98 -11.09
CA TYR A 194 8.50 -27.04 -10.81
C TYR A 194 7.65 -27.31 -12.05
N ASP A 195 7.24 -28.57 -12.20
CA ASP A 195 6.29 -28.99 -13.22
C ASP A 195 4.86 -28.99 -12.65
N LEU A 196 3.87 -28.90 -13.54
CA LEU A 196 2.46 -28.93 -13.19
C LEU A 196 1.84 -30.31 -13.41
N ASP A 197 0.81 -30.61 -12.62
CA ASP A 197 -0.11 -31.72 -12.83
C ASP A 197 -1.47 -31.18 -13.29
N SER A 198 -1.73 -31.34 -14.58
CA SER A 198 -2.93 -30.85 -15.23
C SER A 198 -4.17 -31.74 -15.05
N SER A 199 -4.08 -32.83 -14.28
CA SER A 199 -5.21 -33.73 -14.03
C SER A 199 -6.38 -33.09 -13.28
N ASP A 200 -6.11 -32.09 -12.43
CA ASP A 200 -7.11 -31.27 -11.70
C ASP A 200 -7.07 -29.79 -12.14
N TYR A 201 -6.83 -29.55 -13.43
CA TYR A 201 -6.89 -28.21 -14.01
C TYR A 201 -8.32 -27.65 -13.95
N LYS A 202 -8.46 -26.43 -13.44
CA LYS A 202 -9.73 -25.68 -13.43
C LYS A 202 -9.50 -24.27 -13.94
N THR A 203 -10.44 -23.74 -14.70
CA THR A 203 -10.38 -22.37 -15.21
C THR A 203 -11.75 -21.72 -15.25
N SER A 204 -11.80 -20.39 -15.24
CA SER A 204 -13.01 -19.65 -15.61
C SER A 204 -13.22 -19.68 -17.11
N THR A 205 -14.47 -19.47 -17.54
CA THR A 205 -14.70 -19.13 -18.95
C THR A 205 -14.01 -17.78 -19.26
N PRO A 206 -13.44 -17.59 -20.46
CA PRO A 206 -12.65 -16.39 -20.81
C PRO A 206 -13.35 -15.06 -20.49
N ASP A 207 -14.68 -15.05 -20.59
CA ASP A 207 -15.56 -13.89 -20.45
C ASP A 207 -16.05 -13.63 -19.00
N LYS A 208 -15.45 -14.28 -17.98
CA LYS A 208 -15.84 -14.12 -16.57
C LYS A 208 -14.75 -13.52 -15.69
N LEU A 209 -13.88 -14.37 -15.15
CA LEU A 209 -12.98 -14.04 -14.03
C LEU A 209 -11.49 -14.23 -14.36
N ASP A 210 -11.20 -14.62 -15.62
CA ASP A 210 -9.84 -14.85 -16.17
C ASP A 210 -8.86 -15.54 -15.20
N PHE A 211 -9.22 -16.68 -14.59
CA PHE A 211 -8.35 -17.40 -13.66
C PHE A 211 -8.13 -18.84 -14.13
N ALA A 212 -6.94 -19.38 -13.87
CA ALA A 212 -6.60 -20.79 -14.00
C ALA A 212 -5.97 -21.31 -12.70
N ARG A 213 -6.39 -22.51 -12.28
CA ARG A 213 -5.92 -23.23 -11.10
C ARG A 213 -5.37 -24.59 -11.50
N VAL A 214 -4.14 -24.90 -11.10
CA VAL A 214 -3.46 -26.15 -11.45
C VAL A 214 -2.67 -26.70 -10.26
N LYS A 215 -2.56 -28.02 -10.12
CA LYS A 215 -1.76 -28.64 -9.07
C LYS A 215 -0.27 -28.56 -9.44
N VAL A 216 0.60 -28.27 -8.46
CA VAL A 216 2.05 -28.29 -8.66
C VAL A 216 2.61 -29.65 -8.23
N LYS A 217 3.53 -30.21 -9.02
CA LYS A 217 4.23 -31.43 -8.66
C LYS A 217 5.32 -31.10 -7.65
N ASP A 218 5.11 -31.57 -6.42
CA ASP A 218 6.08 -31.37 -5.36
C ASP A 218 7.39 -32.12 -5.63
N ARG A 219 8.49 -31.60 -5.09
CA ARG A 219 9.84 -32.11 -5.29
C ARG A 219 10.47 -32.47 -3.95
N SER A 220 11.12 -33.63 -3.88
CA SER A 220 11.79 -34.06 -2.65
C SER A 220 13.05 -33.25 -2.34
N ASP A 221 13.76 -32.76 -3.35
CA ASP A 221 15.00 -31.98 -3.21
C ASP A 221 14.75 -30.50 -2.92
N ALA A 222 13.56 -30.01 -3.28
CA ALA A 222 13.11 -28.66 -3.01
C ALA A 222 11.59 -28.70 -2.75
N PRO A 223 11.14 -28.99 -1.51
CA PRO A 223 9.72 -29.10 -1.21
C PRO A 223 8.98 -27.77 -1.41
N LEU A 224 7.75 -27.81 -1.92
CA LEU A 224 6.90 -26.63 -2.13
C LEU A 224 6.65 -25.84 -0.84
N SER A 225 6.66 -26.52 0.31
CA SER A 225 6.46 -25.91 1.63
C SER A 225 7.47 -24.80 1.96
N GLN A 226 8.63 -24.78 1.31
CA GLN A 226 9.64 -23.73 1.53
C GLN A 226 9.20 -22.35 1.03
N TRP A 227 8.24 -22.29 0.09
CA TRP A 227 7.75 -21.05 -0.51
C TRP A 227 6.58 -20.42 0.26
N GLY A 228 6.00 -21.15 1.21
CA GLY A 228 4.75 -20.75 1.85
C GLY A 228 3.57 -20.82 0.88
N PHE A 229 2.46 -20.17 1.23
CA PHE A 229 1.28 -20.07 0.38
C PHE A 229 0.45 -18.84 0.76
N VAL A 230 -0.40 -18.39 -0.17
CA VAL A 230 -1.43 -17.38 0.08
C VAL A 230 -2.74 -18.08 0.40
N GLU A 231 -3.46 -17.59 1.41
CA GLU A 231 -4.83 -18.00 1.70
C GLU A 231 -5.81 -17.00 1.07
N PHE A 232 -6.90 -17.52 0.51
CA PHE A 232 -8.01 -16.67 0.10
C PHE A 232 -8.84 -16.33 1.33
N ASP A 233 -9.16 -15.06 1.50
CA ASP A 233 -10.21 -14.63 2.42
C ASP A 233 -11.54 -14.59 1.65
N PRO A 234 -12.46 -15.56 1.87
CA PRO A 234 -13.71 -15.65 1.13
C PRO A 234 -14.74 -14.58 1.54
N GLU A 235 -14.53 -13.91 2.68
CA GLU A 235 -15.42 -12.86 3.19
C GLU A 235 -14.91 -11.46 2.81
N ALA A 236 -13.71 -11.36 2.23
CA ALA A 236 -13.16 -10.10 1.76
C ALA A 236 -13.91 -9.61 0.51
N VAL A 237 -14.52 -8.42 0.62
CA VAL A 237 -15.08 -7.70 -0.53
C VAL A 237 -13.94 -6.95 -1.20
N PRO A 238 -13.58 -7.24 -2.47
CA PRO A 238 -12.47 -6.55 -3.13
C PRO A 238 -12.79 -5.06 -3.30
N SER A 239 -12.05 -4.22 -2.58
CA SER A 239 -12.04 -2.77 -2.76
C SER A 239 -11.13 -2.41 -3.94
N VAL A 240 -11.64 -1.64 -4.91
CA VAL A 240 -10.77 -1.11 -5.97
C VAL A 240 -9.78 -0.14 -5.31
N ASN A 241 -8.47 -0.39 -5.47
CA ASN A 241 -7.29 0.40 -5.05
C ASN A 241 -6.34 -0.20 -3.99
N GLU A 242 -6.37 -1.51 -3.72
CA GLU A 242 -5.28 -2.17 -2.97
C GLU A 242 -4.17 -2.63 -3.93
N GLY A 243 -3.10 -1.83 -4.02
CA GLY A 243 -1.89 -2.11 -4.81
C GLY A 243 -0.70 -1.27 -4.38
#